data_AF-A0A8H3UGS4-F1
#
_entry.id   AF-A0A8H3UGS4-F1
#
_cell.length_a   1.000
_cell.length_b   1.000
_cell.length_c   1.000
_cell.angle_alpha   90.00
_cell.angle_beta   90.00
_cell.angle_gamma   90.00
#
_symmetry.space_group_name_H-M   'P 1'
#
loop_
_entity.id
_entity.type
_entity.pdbx_description
1 polymer ?
#
loop_
_entity_poly.entity_id
_entity_poly.type
_entity_poly.pdbx_seq_one_letter_code
_entity_poly.pdbx_strand_id
1 'polypeptide(L)'
;MRLIISYAAVLGAVASASMVDSYLDKPLVESLTLQSRVRLGNLINHAKALEAIAYNTTGRNRVIGSPGHEATVKYIYDQLTHASLGDYYKVTLQPFFHVFVVNATGSLFVNGYLINQTLPS
;
A
#
# COMPACT_ATOMS: atom_id res chain seq x y z
N MET A 1 -75.10 12.04 21.88
CA MET A 1 -74.16 11.98 20.75
C MET A 1 -72.96 12.86 21.10
N ARG A 2 -71.83 12.25 21.49
CA ARG A 2 -70.63 12.96 21.97
C ARG A 2 -69.69 13.26 20.79
N LEU A 3 -69.09 14.46 20.82
CA LEU A 3 -67.94 14.92 20.02
C LEU A 3 -66.76 13.91 20.13
N ILE A 4 -65.65 13.91 19.37
CA ILE A 4 -64.70 14.99 19.02
C ILE A 4 -63.77 14.45 17.90
N ILE A 5 -63.36 15.33 16.97
CA ILE A 5 -62.27 15.12 15.98
C ILE A 5 -60.93 15.10 16.72
N SER A 6 -59.98 14.22 16.36
CA SER A 6 -58.61 14.30 16.89
C SER A 6 -57.54 13.94 15.86
N TYR A 7 -56.58 14.86 15.80
CA TYR A 7 -55.48 15.08 14.89
C TYR A 7 -54.22 14.36 15.41
N ALA A 8 -53.32 13.89 14.54
CA ALA A 8 -51.88 13.83 14.84
C ALA A 8 -51.05 13.47 13.60
N ALA A 9 -50.51 14.47 12.92
CA ALA A 9 -49.36 14.30 12.06
C ALA A 9 -48.13 14.07 12.95
N VAL A 10 -47.56 12.87 12.92
CA VAL A 10 -46.30 12.57 13.61
C VAL A 10 -45.15 13.13 12.77
N LEU A 11 -44.68 14.31 13.16
CA LEU A 11 -43.39 14.85 12.76
C LEU A 11 -42.28 14.05 13.46
N GLY A 12 -41.72 13.06 12.77
CA GLY A 12 -40.46 12.43 13.18
C GLY A 12 -39.28 13.24 12.65
N ALA A 13 -38.74 14.15 13.44
CA ALA A 13 -37.45 14.78 13.14
C ALA A 13 -36.34 13.74 13.32
N VAL A 14 -35.75 13.26 12.22
CA VAL A 14 -34.47 12.55 12.26
C VAL A 14 -33.38 13.57 12.54
N ALA A 15 -32.85 13.56 13.77
CA ALA A 15 -31.64 14.30 14.08
C ALA A 15 -30.48 13.66 13.32
N SER A 16 -30.01 14.30 12.26
CA SER A 16 -28.71 14.01 11.68
C SER A 16 -27.65 14.38 12.71
N ALA A 17 -27.17 13.40 13.47
CA ALA A 17 -25.97 13.57 14.27
C ALA A 17 -24.83 13.98 13.31
N SER A 18 -24.38 15.21 13.43
CA SER A 18 -23.18 15.68 12.74
C SER A 18 -22.02 14.77 13.14
N MET A 19 -21.40 14.11 12.16
CA MET A 19 -20.12 13.44 12.37
C MET A 19 -19.11 14.51 12.80
N VAL A 20 -18.88 14.64 14.10
CA VAL A 20 -17.77 15.44 14.62
C VAL A 20 -16.52 14.74 14.15
N ASP A 21 -15.73 15.43 13.34
CA ASP A 21 -14.51 14.90 12.74
C ASP A 21 -13.55 14.46 13.84
N SER A 22 -13.41 13.13 14.00
CA SER A 22 -12.54 12.44 14.96
C SER A 22 -11.05 12.83 14.89
N TYR A 23 -10.68 13.70 13.95
CA TYR A 23 -9.36 14.27 13.82
C TYR A 23 -9.05 15.32 14.91
N LEU A 24 -10.05 16.04 15.42
CA LEU A 24 -9.85 17.11 16.42
C LEU A 24 -9.54 16.59 17.84
N ASP A 25 -9.87 15.33 18.15
CA ASP A 25 -9.65 14.73 19.47
C ASP A 25 -8.28 14.04 19.62
N LYS A 26 -7.49 13.98 18.54
CA LYS A 26 -6.16 13.37 18.57
C LYS A 26 -5.09 14.41 18.94
N PRO A 27 -4.11 14.05 19.78
CA PRO A 27 -3.03 14.97 20.10
C PRO A 27 -2.27 15.36 18.83
N LEU A 28 -1.79 16.61 18.79
CA LEU A 28 -0.95 17.09 17.72
C LEU A 28 0.30 16.21 17.59
N VAL A 29 0.76 16.03 16.35
CA VAL A 29 1.95 15.24 16.07
C VAL A 29 3.18 16.03 16.48
N GLU A 30 3.88 15.52 17.50
CA GLU A 30 5.15 16.08 17.94
C GLU A 30 6.30 15.63 17.03
N SER A 31 6.91 16.59 16.32
CA SER A 31 7.90 16.33 15.27
C SER A 31 9.12 15.56 15.76
N LEU A 32 9.70 15.97 16.89
CA LEU A 32 10.88 15.31 17.47
C LEU A 32 10.55 13.87 17.92
N THR A 33 9.36 13.68 18.50
CA THR A 33 8.89 12.35 18.89
C THR A 33 8.74 11.45 17.67
N LEU A 34 8.11 11.92 16.60
CA LEU A 34 7.95 11.14 15.37
C LEU A 34 9.31 10.76 14.76
N GLN A 35 10.23 11.70 14.64
CA GLN A 35 11.56 11.45 14.09
C GLN A 35 12.34 10.44 14.95
N SER A 36 12.25 10.53 16.27
CA SER A 36 12.91 9.57 17.18
C SER A 36 12.42 8.12 17.04
N ARG A 37 11.21 7.92 16.51
CA ARG A 37 10.64 6.59 16.23
C ARG A 37 11.17 5.99 14.93
N VAL A 38 11.75 6.78 14.03
CA VAL A 38 12.38 6.30 12.80
C VAL A 38 13.79 5.78 13.13
N ARG A 39 13.92 4.45 13.20
CA ARG A 39 15.16 3.79 13.62
C ARG A 39 15.90 3.20 12.42
N LEU A 40 17.19 3.52 12.31
CA LEU A 40 18.08 2.98 11.26
C LEU A 40 18.05 1.44 11.20
N GLY A 41 18.07 0.77 12.35
CA GLY A 41 18.01 -0.69 12.41
C GLY A 41 16.74 -1.25 11.76
N ASN A 42 15.59 -0.61 11.98
CA ASN A 42 14.34 -1.03 11.35
C ASN A 42 14.39 -0.82 9.83
N LEU A 43 14.89 0.35 9.39
CA LEU A 43 15.08 0.66 7.96
C LEU A 43 15.95 -0.39 7.26
N ILE A 44 17.08 -0.76 7.87
CA ILE A 44 18.00 -1.79 7.34
C ILE A 44 17.34 -3.16 7.32
N ASN A 45 16.60 -3.54 8.36
CA ASN A 45 15.91 -4.84 8.41
C ASN A 45 14.88 -4.98 7.29
N HIS A 46 14.08 -3.93 7.05
CA HIS A 46 13.13 -3.92 5.93
C HIS A 46 13.86 -3.93 4.58
N ALA A 47 14.96 -3.19 4.43
CA ALA A 47 15.75 -3.20 3.20
C ALA A 47 16.29 -4.61 2.89
N LYS A 48 16.86 -5.30 3.89
CA LYS A 48 17.33 -6.68 3.75
C LYS A 48 16.22 -7.67 3.43
N ALA A 49 15.04 -7.50 4.02
CA ALA A 49 13.88 -8.34 3.71
C ALA A 49 13.45 -8.17 2.23
N LEU A 50 13.39 -6.94 1.74
CA LEU A 50 13.06 -6.64 0.34
C LEU A 50 14.14 -7.13 -0.62
N GLU A 51 15.41 -7.01 -0.25
CA GLU A 51 16.54 -7.59 -1.00
C GLU A 51 16.45 -9.12 -1.06
N ALA A 52 16.18 -9.78 0.07
CA ALA A 52 16.00 -11.22 0.13
C ALA A 52 14.82 -11.70 -0.75
N ILE A 53 13.72 -10.95 -0.79
CA ILE A 53 12.60 -11.22 -1.72
C ILE A 53 13.09 -11.17 -3.18
N ALA A 54 13.90 -10.19 -3.54
CA ALA A 54 14.46 -10.12 -4.90
C ALA A 54 15.28 -11.38 -5.20
N TYR A 55 16.25 -11.74 -4.35
CA TYR A 55 17.16 -12.84 -4.63
C TYR A 55 16.57 -14.25 -4.47
N ASN A 56 15.52 -14.41 -3.67
CA ASN A 56 14.86 -15.71 -3.46
C ASN A 56 13.78 -16.02 -4.51
N THR A 57 13.49 -15.08 -5.42
CA THR A 57 12.48 -15.27 -6.48
C THR A 57 13.11 -15.41 -7.86
N THR A 58 12.39 -16.09 -8.75
CA THR A 58 12.81 -16.26 -10.16
C THR A 58 13.02 -14.90 -10.82
N GLY A 59 14.11 -14.74 -11.57
CA GLY A 59 14.49 -13.47 -12.19
C GLY A 59 15.30 -12.52 -11.28
N ARG A 60 15.44 -12.86 -9.98
CA ARG A 60 16.28 -12.16 -9.01
C ARG A 60 15.98 -10.66 -8.88
N ASN A 61 14.73 -10.27 -9.08
CA ASN A 61 14.29 -8.87 -9.12
C ASN A 61 12.87 -8.71 -8.56
N ARG A 62 12.43 -7.47 -8.39
CA ARG A 62 11.07 -7.12 -7.94
C ARG A 62 10.28 -6.36 -9.03
N VAL A 63 10.53 -6.69 -10.30
CA VAL A 63 9.87 -6.03 -11.45
C VAL A 63 8.36 -6.30 -11.40
N ILE A 64 7.56 -5.31 -11.78
CA ILE A 64 6.10 -5.38 -11.73
C ILE A 64 5.58 -6.61 -12.49
N GLY A 65 4.63 -7.32 -11.91
CA GLY A 65 4.06 -8.55 -12.49
C GLY A 65 4.92 -9.80 -12.36
N SER A 66 6.10 -9.74 -11.74
CA SER A 66 6.92 -10.91 -11.45
C SER A 66 6.61 -11.53 -10.07
N PRO A 67 7.08 -12.77 -9.80
CA PRO A 67 6.96 -13.37 -8.47
C PRO A 67 7.59 -12.52 -7.36
N GLY A 68 8.68 -11.81 -7.64
CA GLY A 68 9.31 -10.89 -6.69
C GLY A 68 8.44 -9.68 -6.38
N HIS A 69 7.66 -9.19 -7.34
CA HIS A 69 6.67 -8.14 -7.11
C HIS A 69 5.52 -8.62 -6.23
N GLU A 70 4.93 -9.78 -6.52
CA GLU A 70 3.85 -10.35 -5.71
C GLU A 70 4.28 -10.58 -4.25
N ALA A 71 5.47 -11.14 -4.05
CA ALA A 71 6.06 -11.32 -2.73
C ALA A 71 6.31 -9.99 -2.01
N THR A 72 6.69 -8.94 -2.74
CA THR A 72 6.86 -7.58 -2.19
C THR A 72 5.52 -7.00 -1.72
N VAL A 73 4.46 -7.13 -2.52
CA VAL A 73 3.12 -6.66 -2.16
C VAL A 73 2.64 -7.37 -0.90
N LYS A 74 2.79 -8.70 -0.85
CA LYS A 74 2.47 -9.49 0.33
C LYS A 74 3.23 -9.03 1.56
N TYR A 75 4.55 -8.83 1.44
CA TYR A 75 5.38 -8.38 2.56
C TYR A 75 4.87 -7.05 3.15
N ILE A 76 4.59 -6.06 2.30
CA ILE A 76 4.09 -4.75 2.74
C ILE A 76 2.71 -4.89 3.39
N TYR A 77 1.81 -5.68 2.80
CA TYR A 77 0.49 -5.96 3.37
C TYR A 77 0.60 -6.59 4.77
N ASP A 78 1.46 -7.59 4.93
CA ASP A 78 1.69 -8.27 6.20
C ASP A 78 2.30 -7.31 7.25
N GLN A 79 3.20 -6.39 6.85
CA GLN A 79 3.75 -5.40 7.79
C GLN A 79 2.68 -4.41 8.28
N LEU A 80 1.76 -3.99 7.40
CA LEU A 80 0.71 -3.03 7.74
C LEU A 80 -0.47 -3.66 8.50
N THR A 81 -0.66 -4.97 8.35
CA THR A 81 -1.69 -5.77 9.04
C THR A 81 -1.11 -6.57 10.22
N HIS A 82 0.16 -6.38 10.54
CA HIS A 82 0.84 -7.09 11.61
C HIS A 82 0.13 -6.88 12.95
N ALA A 83 -0.02 -7.94 13.75
CA ALA A 83 -0.76 -7.89 15.01
C ALA A 83 -0.27 -6.83 16.00
N SER A 84 1.01 -6.44 15.92
CA SER A 84 1.58 -5.36 16.74
C SER A 84 1.00 -3.98 16.43
N LEU A 85 0.37 -3.79 15.27
CA LEU A 85 -0.32 -2.57 14.87
C LEU A 85 -1.83 -2.63 15.19
N GLY A 86 -2.34 -3.77 15.64
CA GLY A 86 -3.76 -3.96 15.93
C GLY A 86 -4.64 -3.65 14.72
N ASP A 87 -5.71 -2.89 14.96
CA ASP A 87 -6.67 -2.40 13.95
C ASP A 87 -6.38 -0.96 13.50
N TYR A 88 -5.16 -0.46 13.75
CA TYR A 88 -4.79 0.93 13.45
C TYR A 88 -4.95 1.30 11.97
N TYR A 89 -4.74 0.33 11.06
CA TYR A 89 -4.92 0.51 9.63
C TYR A 89 -6.00 -0.43 9.07
N LYS A 90 -6.91 0.13 8.26
CA LYS A 90 -7.78 -0.66 7.37
C LYS A 90 -7.10 -0.81 6.01
N VAL A 91 -6.44 -1.94 5.79
CA VAL A 91 -5.62 -2.19 4.59
C VAL A 91 -6.40 -3.00 3.55
N THR A 92 -6.39 -2.57 2.29
CA THR A 92 -6.95 -3.30 1.15
C THR A 92 -5.95 -3.37 0.01
N LEU A 93 -5.99 -4.47 -0.77
CA LEU A 93 -5.22 -4.58 -2.01
C LEU A 93 -6.08 -4.08 -3.18
N GLN A 94 -5.54 -3.15 -3.97
CA GLN A 94 -6.19 -2.63 -5.16
C GLN A 94 -5.57 -3.26 -6.41
N PRO A 95 -6.27 -4.13 -7.14
CA PRO A 95 -5.78 -4.65 -8.40
C PRO A 95 -5.83 -3.57 -9.49
N PHE A 96 -4.83 -3.56 -10.38
CA PHE A 96 -4.83 -2.73 -11.59
C PHE A 96 -4.09 -3.46 -12.72
N PHE A 97 -4.34 -3.03 -13.95
CA PHE A 97 -3.73 -3.60 -15.15
C PHE A 97 -2.71 -2.63 -15.72
N HIS A 98 -1.60 -3.15 -16.23
CA HIS A 98 -0.62 -2.37 -16.98
C HIS A 98 -0.02 -3.22 -18.09
N VAL A 99 0.43 -2.56 -19.16
CA VAL A 99 1.18 -3.21 -20.23
C VAL A 99 2.66 -3.17 -19.89
N PHE A 100 3.34 -4.31 -19.99
CA PHE A 100 4.79 -4.39 -19.80
C PHE A 100 5.45 -5.26 -20.87
N VAL A 101 6.72 -4.98 -21.12
CA VAL A 101 7.53 -5.75 -22.07
C VAL A 101 8.23 -6.85 -21.29
N VAL A 102 7.85 -8.10 -21.56
CA VAL A 102 8.43 -9.28 -20.90
C VAL A 102 9.80 -9.61 -21.50
N ASN A 103 9.96 -9.42 -22.81
CA ASN A 103 11.19 -9.70 -23.54
C ASN A 103 11.39 -8.64 -24.64
N ALA A 104 12.63 -8.19 -24.82
CA ALA A 104 13.04 -7.35 -25.93
C ALA A 104 14.40 -7.83 -26.44
N THR A 105 14.53 -7.98 -27.75
CA THR A 105 15.80 -8.28 -28.42
C THR A 105 16.26 -7.07 -29.19
N GLY A 106 17.51 -6.67 -29.00
CA GLY A 106 18.13 -5.57 -29.75
C GLY A 106 19.54 -5.93 -30.18
N SER A 107 19.93 -5.48 -31.37
CA SER A 107 21.28 -5.64 -31.91
C SER A 107 21.91 -4.26 -32.10
N LEU A 108 23.15 -4.07 -31.64
CA LEU A 108 23.91 -2.83 -31.84
C LEU A 108 24.94 -3.03 -32.95
N PHE A 109 24.88 -2.17 -33.95
CA PHE A 109 25.89 -2.10 -35.01
C PHE A 109 26.69 -0.79 -34.88
N VAL A 110 28.01 -0.88 -34.90
CA VAL A 110 28.91 0.28 -34.99
C VAL A 110 29.69 0.16 -36.30
N ASN A 111 29.58 1.15 -37.18
CA ASN A 111 30.19 1.14 -38.52
C ASN A 111 29.89 -0.13 -39.34
N GLY A 112 28.69 -0.69 -39.19
CA GLY A 112 28.25 -1.90 -39.90
C GLY A 112 28.67 -3.22 -39.24
N TYR A 113 29.40 -3.20 -38.12
CA TYR A 113 29.80 -4.40 -37.39
C TYR A 113 28.91 -4.63 -36.16
N LEU A 114 28.41 -5.85 -36.00
CA LEU A 114 27.65 -6.28 -34.83
C LEU A 114 28.58 -6.32 -33.61
N ILE A 115 28.16 -5.67 -32.52
CA ILE A 115 28.86 -5.75 -31.23
C ILE A 115 28.20 -6.84 -30.38
N ASN A 116 28.86 -8.00 -30.24
CA ASN A 116 28.44 -9.03 -29.31
C ASN A 116 28.79 -8.59 -27.88
N GLN A 117 27.78 -8.34 -27.03
CA GLN A 117 28.02 -8.14 -25.60
C GLN A 117 28.17 -9.50 -24.91
N THR A 118 29.41 -9.88 -24.62
CA THR A 118 29.66 -10.89 -23.59
C THR A 118 29.57 -10.18 -22.23
N LEU A 119 28.41 -10.22 -21.57
CA LEU A 119 28.30 -9.77 -20.19
C LEU A 119 29.01 -10.81 -19.29
N PRO A 120 29.96 -10.41 -18.42
CA PRO A 120 30.55 -11.33 -17.45
C PRO A 120 29.46 -11.83 -16.49
N SER A 121 29.44 -13.14 -16.27
CA SER A 121 28.62 -13.84 -15.28
C SER A 121 28.85 -13.36 -13.85
#